data_AF-A0A971L4Y5-F1
#
_entry.id   AF-A0A971L4Y5-F1
#
_cell.length_a   1.000
_cell.length_b   1.000
_cell.length_c   1.000
_cell.angle_alpha   90.00
_cell.angle_beta   90.00
_cell.angle_gamma   90.00
#
_symmetry.space_group_name_H-M   'P 1'
#
loop_
_entity.id
_entity.type
_entity.pdbx_description
1 polymer ?
#
loop_
_entity_poly.entity_id
_entity_poly.type
_entity_poly.pdbx_seq_one_letter_code
_entity_poly.pdbx_strand_id
1 'polypeptide(L)' 'MKGYQVRNLDVDVGAFKGQIQALSDHMQFADPTGSAEEAGICSASWSMFGQLWPASQVLA' A
#
# COMPACT_ATOMS: atom_id res chain seq x y z
N MET A 1 7.96 -13.57 -8.14
CA MET A 1 7.93 -13.24 -6.69
C MET A 1 7.55 -11.77 -6.59
N LYS A 2 6.52 -11.40 -5.82
CA LYS A 2 6.20 -9.98 -5.59
C LYS A 2 7.35 -9.37 -4.76
N GLY A 3 7.94 -8.27 -5.22
CA GLY A 3 9.11 -7.63 -4.58
C GLY A 3 8.82 -6.96 -3.23
N TYR A 4 7.76 -7.37 -2.53
CA TYR A 4 7.28 -6.83 -1.27
C TYR A 4 6.58 -7.92 -0.45
N GLN A 5 6.58 -7.73 0.86
CA GLN A 5 5.92 -8.54 1.87
C GLN A 5 4.77 -7.77 2.51
N VAL A 6 3.72 -8.50 2.84
CA VAL A 6 2.51 -7.93 3.43
C VAL A 6 2.24 -8.58 4.78
N ARG A 7 1.57 -7.84 5.66
CA ARG A 7 1.01 -8.31 6.92
C ARG A 7 -0.49 -8.08 6.93
N ASN A 8 -1.21 -9.02 7.53
CA ASN A 8 -2.62 -8.86 7.81
C ASN A 8 -2.76 -8.21 9.19
N LEU A 9 -3.66 -7.24 9.30
CA LEU A 9 -3.96 -6.53 10.55
C LEU A 9 -5.46 -6.64 10.80
N ASP A 10 -5.83 -7.13 11.97
CA ASP A 10 -7.17 -6.97 12.50
C ASP A 10 -7.30 -5.54 13.04
N VAL A 11 -8.28 -4.81 12.52
CA VAL A 11 -8.50 -3.40 12.84
C VAL A 11 -9.91 -3.22 13.35
N ASP A 12 -10.00 -2.52 14.49
CA ASP A 12 -11.25 -2.17 15.16
C ASP A 12 -11.27 -0.64 15.33
N VAL A 13 -12.09 0.03 14.54
CA VAL A 13 -12.22 1.50 14.51
C VAL A 13 -13.70 1.86 14.60
N GLY A 14 -14.14 2.21 15.80
CA GLY A 14 -15.54 2.56 16.06
C GLY A 14 -16.46 1.39 15.77
N ALA A 15 -17.32 1.53 14.75
CA ALA A 15 -18.20 0.45 14.29
C ALA A 15 -17.55 -0.48 13.26
N PHE A 16 -16.40 -0.09 12.70
CA PHE A 16 -15.70 -0.90 11.71
C PHE A 16 -14.81 -1.93 12.39
N LYS A 17 -15.12 -3.20 12.16
CA LYS A 17 -14.24 -4.33 12.49
C LYS A 17 -13.92 -5.05 11.20
N GLY A 18 -12.65 -5.15 10.87
CA GLY A 18 -12.25 -5.76 9.62
C GLY A 18 -10.78 -6.13 9.60
N GLN A 19 -10.41 -6.85 8.56
CA GLN A 19 -9.02 -7.16 8.28
C GLN A 19 -8.55 -6.30 7.12
N ILE A 20 -7.35 -5.76 7.28
CA ILE A 20 -6.67 -5.03 6.22
C ILE A 20 -5.31 -5.65 5.96
N GLN A 21 -4.85 -5.51 4.72
CA GLN A 21 -3.48 -5.83 4.35
C GLN A 21 -2.66 -4.55 4.31
N ALA A 22 -1.50 -4.59 4.97
CA ALA A 22 -0.52 -3.51 4.94
C ALA A 22 0.83 -4.07 4.53
N LEU A 23 1.71 -3.21 4.02
CA LEU A 23 3.11 -3.58 3.82
C LEU A 23 3.76 -3.89 5.17
N SER A 24 4.64 -4.89 5.18
CA SER A 24 5.38 -5.26 6.40
C SER A 24 6.46 -4.24 6.76
N ASP A 25 6.97 -3.51 5.77
CA ASP A 25 7.96 -2.44 5.92
C ASP A 25 7.59 -1.26 5.01
N HIS A 26 7.70 -0.07 5.57
CA HIS A 26 7.38 1.22 4.94
C HIS A 26 8.38 1.60 3.83
N MET A 27 9.54 0.94 3.78
CA MET A 27 10.54 1.08 2.73
C MET A 27 10.29 0.17 1.52
N GLN A 28 9.22 -0.64 1.54
CA GLN A 28 8.90 -1.52 0.43
C GLN A 28 8.17 -0.77 -0.67
N PHE A 29 8.80 -0.73 -1.84
CA PHE A 29 8.27 -0.16 -3.06
C PHE A 29 8.34 -1.20 -4.17
N ALA A 30 7.26 -1.35 -4.92
CA ALA A 30 7.26 -2.20 -6.10
C ALA A 30 6.44 -1.55 -7.19
N ASP A 31 7.14 -1.07 -8.21
CA ASP A 31 6.57 -0.57 -9.45
C ASP A 31 7.02 -1.46 -10.61
N PRO A 32 6.40 -2.65 -10.77
CA PRO A 32 6.80 -3.59 -11.81
C PRO A 32 6.48 -3.10 -13.23
N THR A 33 5.65 -2.06 -13.38
CA THR A 33 5.23 -1.52 -14.67
C THR A 33 5.84 -0.15 -14.98
N GLY A 34 6.52 0.50 -14.03
CA GLY A 34 7.08 1.85 -14.18
C GLY A 34 6.02 2.96 -14.13
N SER A 35 4.76 2.62 -13.91
CA SER A 35 3.63 3.56 -14.03
C SER A 35 3.62 4.58 -12.89
N ALA A 36 4.18 4.25 -11.73
CA ALA A 36 4.31 5.19 -10.63
C ALA A 36 5.41 6.22 -10.92
N GLU A 37 6.54 5.77 -11.48
CA GLU A 37 7.61 6.65 -11.94
C GLU A 37 7.12 7.59 -13.06
N GLU A 38 6.36 7.07 -14.04
CA GLU A 38 5.73 7.87 -15.10
C GLU A 38 4.75 8.93 -14.55
N ALA A 39 4.04 8.61 -13.47
CA ALA A 39 3.16 9.55 -12.77
C ALA A 39 3.89 10.52 -11.84
N GLY A 40 5.23 10.47 -11.76
CA GLY A 40 6.05 11.32 -10.90
C GLY A 40 5.99 10.95 -9.41
N ILE A 41 5.53 9.75 -9.09
CA ILE A 41 5.41 9.27 -7.72
C ILE A 41 6.74 8.62 -7.31
N CYS A 42 7.51 9.30 -6.47
CA CYS A 42 8.76 8.76 -5.96
C CYS A 42 8.54 7.76 -4.80
N SER A 43 9.52 6.87 -4.61
CA SER A 43 9.50 5.85 -3.55
C SER A 43 9.37 6.43 -2.14
N ALA A 44 9.87 7.65 -1.88
CA ALA A 44 9.74 8.33 -0.60
C ALA A 44 8.29 8.74 -0.28
N SER A 45 7.47 8.97 -1.31
CA SER A 45 6.04 9.29 -1.16
C SER A 45 5.17 8.05 -1.00
N TRP A 46 5.72 6.86 -1.21
CA TRP A 46 4.97 5.61 -1.24
C TRP A 46 4.36 5.23 0.11
N SER A 47 5.10 5.47 1.20
CA SER A 47 4.60 5.21 2.56
C SER A 47 3.43 6.13 2.96
N MET A 48 3.18 7.24 2.26
CA MET A 48 2.00 8.09 2.51
C MET A 48 0.71 7.46 1.97
N PHE A 49 0.82 6.57 0.98
CA PHE A 49 -0.28 5.73 0.50
C PHE A 49 -0.38 4.41 1.26
N GLY A 50 0.23 4.34 2.46
CA GLY A 50 0.68 3.17 3.21
C GLY A 50 -0.36 2.14 3.67
N GLN A 51 -1.21 1.64 2.78
CA GLN A 51 -1.96 0.39 2.92
C GLN A 51 -2.16 -0.25 1.54
N LEU A 52 -2.24 -1.58 1.48
CA LEU A 52 -2.41 -2.27 0.20
C LEU A 52 -3.68 -1.78 -0.50
N TRP A 53 -3.46 -1.12 -1.63
CA TRP A 53 -4.11 -1.20 -2.95
C TRP A 53 -5.16 -2.33 -3.14
N PRO A 54 -6.33 -2.26 -2.48
CA PRO A 54 -7.55 -1.96 -3.24
C PRO A 54 -8.14 -0.57 -2.96
N ALA A 55 -7.85 0.01 -1.80
CA ALA A 55 -8.40 1.32 -1.42
C ALA A 55 -7.88 2.46 -2.31
N SER A 56 -6.63 2.35 -2.80
CA SER A 56 -6.02 3.33 -3.71
C SER A 56 -6.65 3.34 -5.10
N GLN A 57 -7.39 2.28 -5.51
CA GLN A 57 -8.15 2.31 -6.78
C GLN A 57 -9.32 3.31 -6.73
N VAL A 58 -9.77 3.69 -5.52
CA VAL A 58 -10.92 4.59 -5.33
C VAL A 58 -10.48 6.06 -5.26
N LEU A 59 -9.18 6.32 -5.05
CA LEU A 59 -8.63 7.66 -4.92
C LEU A 59 -7.73 8.10 -6.10
N ALA A 60 -7.54 7.21 -7.09
CA ALA A 60 -6.86 7.49 -8.35
C ALA A 60 -7.84 7.95 -9.43
#